data_AF-A0A7V8IKS5-F1
#
_entry.id   AF-A0A7V8IKS5-F1
#
_cell.length_a   1.000
_cell.length_b   1.000
_cell.length_c   1.000
_cell.angle_alpha   90.00
_cell.angle_beta   90.00
_cell.angle_gamma   90.00
#
_symmetry.space_group_name_H-M   'P 1'
#
loop_
_entity.id
_entity.type
_entity.pdbx_description
1 polymer ?
#
loop_
_entity_poly.entity_id
_entity_poly.type
_entity_poly.pdbx_seq_one_letter_code
_entity_poly.pdbx_strand_id
1 'polypeptide(L)'
;VEGHEDEMLVQEFKHIVTVPTDPQSGQPSGQRVHKPFKFTVALNKAVPLMYNSLASGEMLPTVTLKWYRTSVEGKQEHFFSTVLTDATIVDIDCKMPHCQDPSKLDYTQLIEVSLAYRKIDWEHTVAGTS
;
A
#
# COMPACT_ATOMS: atom_id res chain seq x y z
N VAL A 1 9.54 -16.90 2.28
CA VAL A 1 10.68 -16.08 1.84
C VAL A 1 11.53 -15.89 3.07
N GLU A 2 12.63 -16.65 3.16
CA GLU A 2 13.57 -16.54 4.28
C GLU A 2 14.09 -15.09 4.34
N GLY A 3 14.01 -14.45 5.51
CA GLY A 3 14.37 -13.03 5.69
C GLY A 3 13.21 -12.01 5.64
N HIS A 4 11.98 -12.42 5.32
CA HIS A 4 10.78 -11.56 5.31
C HIS A 4 9.60 -12.19 6.07
N GLU A 5 9.86 -12.79 7.23
CA GLU A 5 8.89 -13.62 7.97
C GLU A 5 7.78 -12.81 8.67
N ASP A 6 8.10 -11.55 8.96
CA ASP A 6 7.23 -10.57 9.62
C ASP A 6 6.66 -9.53 8.65
N GLU A 7 6.83 -9.75 7.35
CA GLU A 7 6.36 -8.85 6.30
C GLU A 7 5.33 -9.54 5.40
N MET A 8 4.33 -8.77 4.95
CA MET A 8 3.38 -9.26 3.94
C MET A 8 3.93 -9.00 2.54
N LEU A 9 3.71 -9.95 1.63
CA LEU A 9 4.01 -9.78 0.22
C LEU A 9 2.89 -9.00 -0.47
N VAL A 10 3.18 -7.76 -0.85
CA VAL A 10 2.26 -6.89 -1.61
C VAL A 10 2.41 -7.16 -3.11
N GLN A 11 1.28 -7.37 -3.79
CA GLN A 11 1.22 -7.66 -5.23
C GLN A 11 0.83 -6.44 -6.08
N GLU A 12 0.02 -5.54 -5.52
CA GLU A 12 -0.46 -4.35 -6.22
C GLU A 12 -0.43 -3.16 -5.26
N PHE A 13 -0.15 -1.97 -5.79
CA PHE A 13 -0.14 -0.73 -5.04
C PHE A 13 -0.84 0.39 -5.81
N LYS A 14 -1.68 1.15 -5.11
CA LYS A 14 -2.31 2.38 -5.64
C LYS A 14 -2.31 3.45 -4.56
N HIS A 15 -1.90 4.65 -4.92
CA HIS A 15 -1.96 5.80 -4.02
C HIS A 15 -2.06 7.10 -4.81
N ILE A 16 -2.91 8.02 -4.33
CA ILE A 16 -3.17 9.29 -5.01
C ILE A 16 -3.14 10.40 -3.96
N VAL A 17 -2.40 11.46 -4.26
CA VAL A 17 -2.42 12.72 -3.51
C VAL A 17 -2.75 13.83 -4.49
N THR A 18 -3.84 14.56 -4.24
CA THR A 18 -4.30 15.63 -5.15
C THR A 18 -4.25 16.96 -4.44
N VAL A 19 -3.88 18.02 -5.15
CA VAL A 19 -4.07 19.40 -4.68
C VAL A 19 -5.20 20.01 -5.50
N PRO A 20 -6.31 20.46 -4.87
CA PRO A 20 -7.37 21.15 -5.59
C PRO A 20 -6.81 22.37 -6.33
N THR A 21 -7.16 22.52 -7.60
CA THR A 21 -6.76 23.66 -8.44
C THR A 21 -7.98 24.46 -8.87
N ASP A 22 -7.82 25.77 -9.02
CA ASP A 22 -8.84 26.64 -9.59
C ASP A 22 -8.96 26.37 -11.11
N PRO A 23 -10.17 26.04 -11.63
CA PRO A 23 -10.38 25.73 -13.04
C PRO A 23 -9.98 26.84 -14.02
N GLN A 24 -10.02 28.12 -13.61
CA GLN A 24 -9.73 29.24 -14.52
C GLN A 24 -8.25 29.61 -14.56
N SER A 25 -7.54 29.48 -13.44
CA SER A 25 -6.14 29.92 -13.30
C SER A 25 -5.14 28.76 -13.25
N GLY A 26 -5.58 27.54 -12.95
CA GLY A 26 -4.73 26.37 -12.69
C GLY A 26 -3.94 26.46 -11.39
N GLN A 27 -4.13 27.51 -10.58
CA GLN A 27 -3.41 27.70 -9.33
C GLN A 27 -3.96 26.80 -8.21
N PRO A 28 -3.14 26.38 -7.25
CA PRO A 28 -3.59 25.65 -6.06
C PRO A 28 -4.63 26.48 -5.29
N SER A 29 -5.84 25.94 -5.12
CA SER A 29 -6.97 26.62 -4.48
C SER A 29 -7.30 26.05 -3.10
N GLY A 30 -6.66 24.95 -2.69
CA GLY A 30 -6.95 24.29 -1.41
C GLY A 30 -5.79 23.46 -0.87
N GLN A 31 -6.03 22.87 0.31
CA GLN A 31 -5.07 21.94 0.91
C GLN A 31 -5.03 20.62 0.13
N ARG A 32 -3.86 19.99 0.13
CA ARG A 32 -3.66 18.64 -0.39
C ARG A 32 -4.65 17.65 0.23
N VAL A 33 -5.24 16.81 -0.61
CA VAL A 33 -6.17 15.75 -0.24
C VAL A 33 -5.48 14.43 -0.47
N HIS A 34 -5.23 13.71 0.63
CA HIS A 34 -4.69 12.36 0.58
C HIS A 34 -5.83 11.37 0.34
N LYS A 35 -5.75 10.62 -0.76
CA LYS A 35 -6.63 9.45 -0.97
C LYS A 35 -6.03 8.24 -0.23
N PRO A 36 -6.85 7.21 0.04
CA PRO A 36 -6.37 6.03 0.75
C PRO A 36 -5.16 5.40 0.07
N PHE A 37 -4.21 4.96 0.88
CA PHE A 37 -3.10 4.11 0.47
C PHE A 37 -3.62 2.70 0.32
N LYS A 38 -3.59 2.16 -0.91
CA LYS A 38 -4.17 0.87 -1.23
C LYS A 38 -3.09 -0.12 -1.61
N PHE A 39 -3.14 -1.29 -1.01
CA PHE A 39 -2.24 -2.39 -1.34
C PHE A 39 -3.01 -3.71 -1.40
N THR A 40 -2.60 -4.61 -2.30
CA THR A 40 -3.24 -5.92 -2.46
C THR A 40 -2.32 -7.03 -1.99
N VAL A 41 -2.83 -7.91 -1.13
CA VAL A 41 -2.14 -9.12 -0.66
C VAL A 41 -3.00 -10.36 -0.91
N ALA A 42 -2.36 -11.53 -0.91
CA ALA A 42 -3.08 -12.80 -0.83
C ALA A 42 -3.58 -13.08 0.60
N LEU A 43 -4.50 -14.02 0.74
CA LEU A 43 -5.02 -14.44 2.03
C LEU A 43 -3.91 -15.08 2.88
N ASN A 44 -3.62 -14.50 4.05
CA ASN A 44 -2.51 -14.90 4.91
C ASN A 44 -2.83 -14.73 6.42
N LYS A 45 -1.84 -15.02 7.29
CA LYS A 45 -1.98 -14.97 8.76
C LYS A 45 -2.45 -13.61 9.30
N ALA A 46 -2.16 -12.51 8.61
CA ALA A 46 -2.44 -11.16 9.07
C ALA A 46 -3.85 -10.68 8.71
N VAL A 47 -4.53 -11.32 7.76
CA VAL A 47 -5.85 -10.88 7.27
C VAL A 47 -6.91 -10.81 8.38
N PRO A 48 -7.08 -11.83 9.25
CA PRO A 48 -8.03 -11.73 10.36
C PRO A 48 -7.69 -10.58 11.32
N LEU A 49 -6.40 -10.30 11.53
CA LEU A 49 -5.95 -9.20 12.37
C LEU A 49 -6.30 -7.84 11.75
N MET A 50 -6.11 -7.70 10.43
CA MET A 50 -6.52 -6.49 9.70
C MET A 50 -8.02 -6.25 9.77
N TYR A 51 -8.85 -7.29 9.70
CA TYR A 51 -10.30 -7.14 9.89
C TYR A 51 -10.67 -6.69 11.31
N ASN A 52 -9.96 -7.19 12.33
CA ASN A 52 -10.15 -6.71 13.71
C ASN A 52 -9.78 -5.23 13.84
N SER A 53 -8.65 -4.81 13.28
CA SER A 53 -8.21 -3.41 13.29
C SER A 53 -9.18 -2.50 12.52
N LEU A 54 -9.72 -2.97 11.38
CA LEU A 54 -10.77 -2.26 10.64
C LEU A 54 -12.05 -2.09 11.47
N ALA A 55 -12.54 -3.18 12.09
CA ALA A 55 -13.79 -3.17 12.84
C ALA A 55 -13.71 -2.35 14.14
N SER A 56 -12.54 -2.29 14.76
CA SER A 56 -12.31 -1.53 16.00
C SER A 56 -11.88 -0.09 15.75
N GLY A 57 -11.49 0.27 14.52
CA GLY A 57 -10.86 1.56 14.22
C GLY A 57 -9.47 1.68 14.86
N GLU A 58 -8.77 0.56 15.04
CA GLU A 58 -7.43 0.53 15.60
C GLU A 58 -6.45 1.34 14.75
N MET A 59 -5.66 2.16 15.44
CA MET A 59 -4.60 2.94 14.83
C MET A 59 -3.32 2.11 14.77
N LEU A 60 -2.82 1.90 13.57
CA LEU A 60 -1.53 1.30 13.27
C LEU A 60 -0.45 2.37 13.42
N PRO A 61 0.44 2.28 14.43
CA PRO A 61 1.42 3.35 14.69
C PRO A 61 2.35 3.59 13.49
N THR A 62 2.77 2.51 12.84
CA THR A 62 3.68 2.55 11.69
C THR A 62 3.28 1.50 10.66
N VAL A 63 3.20 1.91 9.40
CA VAL A 63 3.13 0.99 8.25
C VAL A 63 4.27 1.33 7.31
N THR A 64 5.12 0.35 7.00
CA THR A 64 6.27 0.54 6.11
C THR A 64 6.13 -0.32 4.87
N LEU A 65 6.07 0.31 3.70
CA LEU A 65 6.15 -0.37 2.40
C LEU A 65 7.55 -0.22 1.84
N LYS A 66 8.23 -1.36 1.65
CA LYS A 66 9.56 -1.44 1.06
C LYS A 66 9.46 -1.86 -0.40
N TRP A 67 10.09 -1.07 -1.28
CA TRP A 67 10.11 -1.33 -2.70
C TRP A 67 11.42 -2.00 -3.09
N TYR A 68 11.30 -3.15 -3.73
CA TYR A 68 12.42 -3.94 -4.21
C TYR A 68 12.53 -3.87 -5.73
N ARG A 69 13.76 -3.89 -6.23
CA ARG A 69 14.07 -4.07 -7.64
C ARG A 69 15.30 -4.95 -7.81
N THR A 70 15.50 -5.47 -9.00
CA THR A 70 16.73 -6.19 -9.35
C THR A 70 17.84 -5.19 -9.62
N SER A 71 18.90 -5.25 -8.82
CA SER A 71 20.13 -4.45 -9.00
C SER A 71 20.93 -4.89 -10.22
N VAL A 72 21.94 -4.10 -10.60
CA VAL A 72 22.89 -4.44 -11.66
C VAL A 72 23.67 -5.74 -11.38
N GLU A 73 23.82 -6.12 -10.11
CA GLU A 73 24.46 -7.37 -9.68
C GLU A 73 23.51 -8.59 -9.73
N GLY A 74 22.25 -8.41 -10.15
CA GLY A 74 21.24 -9.46 -10.17
C GLY A 74 20.64 -9.79 -8.80
N LYS A 75 20.97 -9.02 -7.76
CA LYS A 75 20.41 -9.20 -6.40
C LYS A 75 19.18 -8.31 -6.20
N GLN A 76 18.26 -8.75 -5.35
CA GLN A 76 17.15 -7.89 -4.90
C GLN A 76 17.69 -6.79 -4.00
N GLU A 77 17.45 -5.53 -4.37
CA GLU A 77 17.82 -4.35 -3.59
C GLU A 77 16.57 -3.56 -3.18
N HIS A 78 16.54 -3.12 -1.92
CA HIS A 78 15.55 -2.18 -1.42
C HIS A 78 15.97 -0.76 -1.84
N PHE A 79 15.20 -0.12 -2.71
CA PHE A 79 15.58 1.18 -3.29
C PHE A 79 14.71 2.35 -2.85
N PHE A 80 13.51 2.07 -2.32
CA PHE A 80 12.56 3.10 -1.92
C PHE A 80 11.67 2.60 -0.77
N SER A 81 11.32 3.50 0.14
CA SER A 81 10.44 3.25 1.27
C SER A 81 9.31 4.26 1.31
N THR A 82 8.11 3.79 1.61
CA THR A 82 6.97 4.63 1.97
C THR A 82 6.55 4.30 3.40
N VAL A 83 6.64 5.26 4.30
CA VAL A 83 6.32 5.08 5.73
C VAL A 83 5.08 5.89 6.07
N LEU A 84 4.06 5.22 6.61
CA LEU A 84 2.86 5.86 7.17
C LEU A 84 2.99 5.90 8.68
N THR A 85 2.63 7.04 9.28
CA THR A 85 2.48 7.18 10.74
C THR A 85 1.02 7.37 11.10
N ASP A 86 0.59 6.66 12.14
CA ASP A 86 -0.79 6.67 12.66
C ASP A 86 -1.79 6.41 11.53
N ALA A 87 -1.68 5.24 10.92
CA ALA A 87 -2.57 4.78 9.86
C ALA A 87 -3.79 4.05 10.45
N THR A 88 -4.92 4.12 9.77
CA THR A 88 -6.14 3.39 10.13
C THR A 88 -6.67 2.70 8.88
N ILE A 89 -7.08 1.44 9.02
CA ILE A 89 -7.72 0.72 7.92
C ILE A 89 -9.12 1.30 7.74
N VAL A 90 -9.45 1.72 6.51
CA VAL A 90 -10.75 2.31 6.18
C VAL A 90 -11.65 1.38 5.37
N ASP A 91 -11.05 0.41 4.66
CA ASP A 91 -11.77 -0.54 3.84
C ASP A 91 -10.89 -1.78 3.55
N ILE A 92 -11.53 -2.95 3.44
CA ILE A 92 -10.89 -4.19 2.99
C ILE A 92 -11.81 -4.85 1.96
N ASP A 93 -11.36 -4.90 0.73
CA ASP A 93 -12.06 -5.53 -0.39
C ASP A 93 -11.43 -6.89 -0.71
N CYS A 94 -12.13 -7.96 -0.33
CA CYS A 94 -11.69 -9.35 -0.53
C CYS A 94 -12.39 -9.96 -1.73
N LYS A 95 -11.62 -10.35 -2.75
CA LYS A 95 -12.10 -10.93 -4.00
C LYS A 95 -11.37 -12.21 -4.34
N MET A 96 -12.09 -13.15 -4.91
CA MET A 96 -11.52 -14.30 -5.58
C MET A 96 -12.03 -14.30 -7.03
N PRO A 97 -11.14 -14.35 -8.03
CA PRO A 97 -11.54 -14.51 -9.43
C PRO A 97 -12.41 -15.73 -9.66
N HIS A 98 -13.22 -15.68 -10.73
CA HIS A 98 -14.08 -16.79 -11.10
C HIS A 98 -13.25 -17.98 -11.61
N CYS A 99 -13.39 -19.16 -10.99
CA CYS A 99 -12.55 -20.32 -11.30
C CYS A 99 -12.69 -20.85 -12.74
N GLN A 100 -13.77 -20.52 -13.45
CA GLN A 100 -13.95 -20.91 -14.86
C GLN A 100 -13.36 -19.90 -15.85
N ASP A 101 -12.82 -18.76 -15.39
CA ASP A 101 -12.19 -17.76 -16.26
C ASP A 101 -10.72 -18.16 -16.54
N PRO A 102 -10.39 -18.65 -17.75
CA PRO A 102 -9.05 -19.10 -18.05
C PRO A 102 -8.02 -17.96 -18.06
N SER A 103 -8.47 -16.71 -18.20
CA SER A 103 -7.58 -15.54 -18.16
C SER A 103 -7.06 -15.21 -16.76
N LYS A 104 -7.62 -15.85 -15.72
CA LYS A 104 -7.30 -15.56 -14.31
C LYS A 104 -6.79 -16.77 -13.53
N LEU A 105 -6.33 -17.81 -14.22
CA LEU A 105 -5.87 -19.05 -13.60
C LEU A 105 -4.68 -18.85 -12.65
N ASP A 106 -3.82 -17.88 -12.93
CA ASP A 106 -2.61 -17.61 -12.13
C ASP A 106 -2.91 -16.79 -10.87
N TYR A 107 -4.12 -16.21 -10.76
CA TYR A 107 -4.51 -15.43 -9.59
C TYR A 107 -5.05 -16.31 -8.47
N THR A 108 -4.74 -15.90 -7.25
CA THR A 108 -5.31 -16.45 -6.02
C THR A 108 -6.42 -15.55 -5.50
N GLN A 109 -6.57 -15.46 -4.17
CA GLN A 109 -7.37 -14.41 -3.53
C GLN A 109 -6.63 -13.08 -3.60
N LEU A 110 -7.39 -12.01 -3.75
CA LEU A 110 -6.94 -10.63 -3.83
C LEU A 110 -7.63 -9.85 -2.71
N ILE A 111 -6.84 -9.38 -1.75
CA ILE A 111 -7.32 -8.60 -0.61
C ILE A 111 -6.74 -7.20 -0.74
N GLU A 112 -7.53 -6.27 -1.27
CA GLU A 112 -7.17 -4.85 -1.36
C GLU A 112 -7.49 -4.18 -0.03
N VAL A 113 -6.46 -3.72 0.67
CA VAL A 113 -6.57 -3.03 1.96
C VAL A 113 -6.36 -1.54 1.72
N SER A 114 -7.28 -0.71 2.20
CA SER A 114 -7.21 0.74 2.11
C SER A 114 -6.87 1.35 3.46
N LEU A 115 -5.84 2.20 3.50
CA LEU A 115 -5.39 2.91 4.69
C LEU A 115 -5.61 4.42 4.54
N ALA A 116 -6.23 5.04 5.54
CA ALA A 116 -6.04 6.46 5.81
C ALA A 116 -4.88 6.63 6.79
N TYR A 117 -4.26 7.82 6.83
CA TYR A 117 -3.08 8.05 7.64
C TYR A 117 -2.93 9.52 8.00
N ARG A 118 -2.22 9.78 9.10
CA ARG A 118 -1.93 11.15 9.56
C ARG A 118 -0.70 11.75 8.88
N LYS A 119 0.35 10.94 8.71
CA LYS A 119 1.61 11.35 8.09
C LYS A 119 2.07 10.28 7.10
N ILE A 120 2.68 10.72 6.02
CA ILE A 120 3.37 9.87 5.05
C ILE A 120 4.74 10.47 4.80
N ASP A 121 5.76 9.63 4.80
CA ASP A 121 7.13 9.95 4.42
C ASP A 121 7.53 9.05 3.25
N TRP A 122 8.20 9.62 2.26
CA TRP A 122 8.76 8.90 1.13
C TRP A 122 10.28 9.03 1.19
N GLU A 123 10.99 7.94 0.96
CA GLU A 123 12.45 7.96 1.00
C GLU A 123 13.00 7.08 -0.12
N HIS A 124 13.81 7.67 -0.99
CA HIS A 124 14.60 6.91 -1.97
C HIS A 124 15.94 6.55 -1.34
N THR A 125 16.03 5.40 -0.69
CA THR A 125 17.20 4.94 0.08
C THR A 125 18.49 4.94 -0.71
N VAL A 126 18.45 4.58 -2.00
CA VAL A 126 19.68 4.53 -2.84
C VAL A 126 20.14 5.92 -3.32
N ALA A 127 19.23 6.88 -3.47
CA ALA A 127 19.53 8.23 -3.97
C ALA A 127 19.66 9.26 -2.84
N GLY A 128 19.21 8.93 -1.62
CA GLY A 128 19.26 9.80 -0.45
C GLY A 128 18.24 10.95 -0.45
N THR A 129 17.21 10.89 -1.31
CA THR A 129 16.17 11.92 -1.38
C THR A 129 14.94 11.52 -0.57
N SER A 130 14.40 12.46 0.24
CA SER A 130 13.19 12.31 1.06
C SER A 130 12.24 13.48 0.89
#